data_AF-A0A8J9V3X0-F1
#
_entry.id   AF-A0A8J9V3X0-F1
#
_cell.length_a   1.000
_cell.length_b   1.000
_cell.length_c   1.000
_cell.angle_alpha   90.00
_cell.angle_beta   90.00
_cell.angle_gamma   90.00
#
_symmetry.space_group_name_H-M   'P 1'
#
loop_
_entity.id
_entity.type
_entity.pdbx_description
1 polymer ?
#
loop_
_entity_poly.entity_id
_entity_poly.type
_entity_poly.pdbx_seq_one_letter_code
_entity_poly.pdbx_strand_id
1 'polypeptide(L)'
;MQCQMCKKVLSKNGSHFVCQGPCQGKFHRTCVKGLLADMKAGKNRLFCNNCEGCSTVDDSEGDEQETEGHGIEKILKDIRNKVSAIPSLQKQLNSIKREVFRTSLIS
;
A
#
# COMPACT_ATOMS: atom_id res chain seq x y z
N MET A 1 -6.10 22.71 1.57
CA MET A 1 -5.80 21.25 1.60
C MET A 1 -6.17 20.66 0.25
N GLN A 2 -5.43 19.67 -0.25
CA GLN A 2 -5.66 19.05 -1.57
C GLN A 2 -5.94 17.56 -1.43
N CYS A 3 -6.76 17.02 -2.33
CA CYS A 3 -7.03 15.60 -2.43
C CYS A 3 -5.78 14.89 -2.95
N GLN A 4 -5.29 13.88 -2.22
CA GLN A 4 -4.07 13.18 -2.61
C GLN A 4 -4.22 12.35 -3.90
N MET A 5 -5.46 12.04 -4.31
CA MET A 5 -5.73 11.27 -5.52
C MET A 5 -5.87 12.14 -6.77
N CYS A 6 -6.82 13.09 -6.78
CA CYS A 6 -7.08 13.93 -7.97
C CYS A 6 -6.33 15.28 -7.96
N LYS A 7 -5.57 15.58 -6.90
CA LYS A 7 -4.81 16.82 -6.69
C LYS A 7 -5.64 18.12 -6.66
N LYS A 8 -6.97 18.02 -6.76
CA LYS A 8 -7.89 19.17 -6.64
C LYS A 8 -8.09 19.56 -5.17
N VAL A 9 -8.50 20.82 -4.95
CA VAL A 9 -8.75 21.38 -3.62
C VAL A 9 -9.88 20.63 -2.90
N LEU A 10 -9.67 20.35 -1.62
CA LEU A 10 -10.71 19.87 -0.70
C LEU A 10 -11.47 21.06 -0.12
N SER A 11 -12.78 20.94 0.01
CA SER A 11 -13.61 21.96 0.67
C SER A 11 -13.17 22.15 2.12
N LYS A 12 -13.05 23.40 2.58
CA LYS A 12 -12.64 23.75 3.95
C LYS A 12 -13.65 23.27 5.00
N ASN A 13 -14.94 23.27 4.64
CA ASN A 13 -16.06 22.91 5.52
C ASN A 13 -16.73 21.59 5.12
N GLY A 14 -16.16 20.87 4.14
CA GLY A 14 -16.74 19.65 3.60
C GLY A 14 -16.23 18.40 4.30
N SER A 15 -17.10 17.39 4.36
CA SER A 15 -16.73 16.06 4.86
C SER A 15 -15.82 15.33 3.86
N HIS A 16 -14.53 15.31 4.18
CA HIS A 16 -13.49 14.62 3.42
C HIS A 16 -13.18 13.29 4.08
N PHE A 17 -12.67 12.34 3.28
CA PHE A 17 -12.17 11.08 3.81
C PHE A 17 -10.73 11.27 4.27
N VAL A 18 -10.40 10.77 5.46
CA VAL A 18 -9.04 10.74 5.99
C VAL A 18 -8.66 9.28 6.17
N CYS A 19 -7.65 8.83 5.44
CA CYS A 19 -7.10 7.49 5.60
C CYS A 19 -6.40 7.39 6.95
N GLN A 20 -6.71 6.35 7.73
CA GLN A 20 -6.04 6.07 9.01
C GLN A 20 -4.78 5.20 8.85
N GLY A 21 -4.40 4.87 7.61
CA GLY A 21 -3.19 4.12 7.30
C GLY A 21 -1.93 4.99 7.24
N PRO A 22 -0.77 4.42 6.91
CA PRO A 22 0.52 5.12 6.89
C PRO A 22 0.56 6.36 5.98
N CYS A 23 -0.28 6.40 4.94
CA CYS A 23 -0.33 7.56 4.05
C CYS A 23 -1.00 8.80 4.66
N GLN A 24 -1.80 8.62 5.73
CA GLN A 24 -2.62 9.65 6.40
C GLN A 24 -3.33 10.60 5.43
N GLY A 25 -3.68 10.07 4.26
CA GLY A 25 -4.07 10.87 3.12
C GLY A 25 -5.46 11.46 3.28
N LYS A 26 -5.66 12.67 2.73
CA LYS A 26 -6.97 13.32 2.64
C LYS A 26 -7.50 13.23 1.23
N PHE A 27 -8.76 12.82 1.09
CA PHE A 27 -9.39 12.52 -0.20
C PHE A 27 -10.82 13.07 -0.28
N HIS A 28 -11.29 13.39 -1.48
CA HIS A 28 -12.72 13.50 -1.70
C HIS A 28 -13.35 12.13 -1.50
N ARG A 29 -14.55 12.07 -0.92
CA ARG A 29 -15.26 10.79 -0.72
C ARG A 29 -15.47 10.03 -2.03
N THR A 30 -15.68 10.76 -3.12
CA THR A 30 -15.84 10.22 -4.48
C THR A 30 -14.53 9.76 -5.13
N CYS A 31 -13.38 10.21 -4.64
CA CYS A 31 -12.09 9.77 -5.16
C CYS A 31 -11.68 8.40 -4.60
N VAL A 32 -12.18 8.00 -3.43
CA VAL A 32 -11.89 6.69 -2.85
C VAL A 32 -12.86 5.67 -3.44
N LYS A 33 -12.36 4.75 -4.26
CA LYS A 33 -13.19 3.77 -4.95
C LYS A 33 -13.90 2.88 -3.92
N GLY A 34 -15.22 2.76 -4.02
CA GLY A 34 -16.04 1.94 -3.12
C GLY A 34 -16.55 2.67 -1.87
N LEU A 35 -15.91 3.76 -1.44
CA LEU A 35 -16.21 4.41 -0.16
C LEU A 35 -17.67 4.88 -0.02
N LEU A 36 -18.28 5.41 -1.08
CA LEU A 36 -19.69 5.81 -1.02
C LEU A 36 -20.64 4.61 -0.88
N ALA A 37 -20.30 3.47 -1.47
CA ALA A 37 -21.07 2.24 -1.31
C ALA A 37 -20.91 1.70 0.11
N ASP A 38 -19.68 1.69 0.63
CA ASP A 38 -19.38 1.29 2.02
C ASP A 38 -20.20 2.14 3.01
N MET A 39 -20.18 3.46 2.85
CA MET A 39 -20.96 4.39 3.68
C MET A 39 -22.47 4.14 3.60
N LYS A 40 -23.01 3.83 2.40
CA LYS A 40 -24.43 3.51 2.23
C LYS A 40 -24.79 2.16 2.86
N ALA A 41 -23.86 1.21 2.86
CA ALA A 41 -24.00 -0.08 3.51
C ALA A 41 -23.74 -0.03 5.03
N GLY A 42 -23.52 1.17 5.61
CA GLY A 42 -23.21 1.33 7.04
C GLY A 42 -21.79 0.90 7.42
N LYS A 43 -20.95 0.51 6.45
CA LYS A 43 -19.56 0.12 6.69
C LYS A 43 -18.69 1.35 6.90
N ASN A 44 -17.97 1.37 8.01
CA ASN A 44 -17.06 2.47 8.32
C ASN A 44 -15.65 2.15 7.83
N ARG A 45 -15.37 2.49 6.57
CA ARG A 45 -14.06 2.27 5.97
C ARG A 45 -13.01 3.19 6.61
N LEU A 46 -11.89 2.61 7.05
CA LEU A 46 -10.81 3.35 7.72
C LEU A 46 -9.62 3.65 6.79
N PHE A 47 -9.43 2.86 5.73
CA PHE A 47 -8.25 2.92 4.86
C PHE A 47 -8.60 3.25 3.41
N CYS A 48 -7.74 4.02 2.73
CA CYS A 48 -7.85 4.24 1.29
C CYS A 48 -7.45 2.99 0.51
N ASN A 49 -7.77 2.91 -0.77
CA ASN A 49 -7.47 1.74 -1.63
C ASN A 49 -5.97 1.40 -1.69
N ASN A 50 -5.07 2.37 -1.49
CA ASN A 50 -3.62 2.11 -1.45
C ASN A 50 -3.15 1.56 -0.09
N CYS A 51 -3.93 1.75 0.97
CA CYS A 51 -3.64 1.24 2.32
C CYS A 51 -4.59 0.11 2.74
N GLU A 52 -5.49 -0.29 1.85
CA GLU A 52 -6.39 -1.43 2.02
C GLU A 52 -5.51 -2.69 2.04
N GLY A 53 -5.36 -3.27 3.24
CA GLY A 53 -4.32 -4.25 3.56
C GLY A 53 -3.52 -3.94 4.84
N CYS A 54 -3.76 -2.78 5.47
CA CYS A 54 -3.33 -2.50 6.86
C CYS A 54 -4.40 -2.87 7.92
N SER A 55 -5.50 -3.51 7.51
CA SER A 55 -6.59 -3.90 8.42
C SER A 55 -6.23 -5.14 9.23
N THR A 56 -5.85 -4.94 10.50
CA THR A 56 -5.98 -5.94 11.58
C THR A 56 -7.08 -5.53 12.54
N VAL A 57 -8.28 -5.24 12.02
CA VAL A 57 -9.46 -5.06 12.85
C VAL A 57 -10.62 -5.79 12.19
N ASP A 58 -10.89 -6.97 12.74
CA ASP A 58 -12.17 -7.67 12.83
C ASP A 58 -13.31 -7.13 11.93
N ASP A 59 -13.57 -7.84 10.84
CA ASP A 59 -14.95 -8.00 10.35
C ASP A 59 -15.33 -9.45 10.67
N SER A 60 -15.81 -9.63 11.90
CA SER A 60 -16.57 -10.81 12.29
C SER A 60 -17.91 -10.83 11.54
N GLU A 61 -18.09 -11.94 10.83
CA GLU A 61 -19.34 -12.61 10.43
C GLU A 61 -20.19 -12.03 9.28
N GLY A 62 -20.33 -12.84 8.22
CA GLY A 62 -21.35 -12.64 7.18
C GLY A 62 -21.04 -13.31 5.83
N ASP A 63 -21.05 -14.65 5.82
CA ASP A 63 -21.27 -15.60 4.71
C ASP A 63 -20.47 -15.54 3.39
N GLU A 64 -19.65 -16.60 3.24
CA GLU A 64 -19.51 -17.48 2.07
C GLU A 64 -19.44 -16.86 0.67
N GLN A 65 -18.20 -16.62 0.22
CA GLN A 65 -17.78 -17.18 -1.07
C GLN A 65 -16.25 -17.36 -1.10
N GLU A 66 -15.83 -18.62 -1.01
CA GLU A 66 -14.55 -19.04 -1.57
C GLU A 66 -14.49 -18.60 -3.04
N THR A 67 -13.39 -18.00 -3.46
CA THR A 67 -12.85 -18.17 -4.83
C THR A 67 -11.47 -17.54 -4.89
N GLU A 68 -10.44 -18.37 -4.73
CA GLU A 68 -9.09 -18.42 -5.33
C GLU A 68 -8.31 -17.15 -5.79
N GLY A 69 -8.93 -16.00 -6.08
CA GLY A 69 -8.26 -14.79 -6.55
C GLY A 69 -7.38 -14.09 -5.50
N HIS A 70 -7.73 -14.22 -4.21
CA HIS A 70 -7.00 -13.54 -3.14
C HIS A 70 -5.60 -14.13 -2.88
N GLY A 71 -5.43 -15.43 -3.15
CA GLY A 71 -4.13 -16.11 -3.03
C GLY A 71 -3.13 -15.69 -4.10
N ILE A 72 -3.60 -15.54 -5.34
CA ILE A 72 -2.77 -15.15 -6.48
C ILE A 72 -2.24 -13.72 -6.30
N GLU A 73 -3.08 -12.79 -5.84
CA GLU A 73 -2.66 -11.42 -5.58
C GLU A 73 -1.59 -11.32 -4.48
N LYS A 74 -1.73 -12.14 -3.43
CA LYS A 74 -0.73 -12.23 -2.35
C LYS A 74 0.60 -12.78 -2.88
N ILE A 75 0.56 -13.84 -3.69
CA ILE A 75 1.75 -14.44 -4.32
C ILE A 75 2.44 -13.42 -5.24
N LEU A 76 1.68 -12.71 -6.08
CA LEU A 76 2.23 -11.70 -6.98
C LEU A 76 2.86 -10.52 -6.23
N LYS A 77 2.25 -10.10 -5.11
CA LYS A 77 2.81 -9.05 -4.24
C LYS A 77 4.12 -9.50 -3.60
N ASP A 78 4.20 -10.73 -3.12
CA ASP A 78 5.41 -11.29 -2.53
C ASP A 78 6.54 -11.45 -3.56
N ILE A 79 6.22 -11.90 -4.77
CA ILE A 79 7.18 -11.96 -5.89
C ILE A 79 7.74 -10.57 -6.19
N ARG A 80 6.86 -9.56 -6.33
CA ARG A 80 7.29 -8.18 -6.61
C ARG A 80 8.21 -7.65 -5.51
N ASN A 81 7.88 -7.88 -4.25
CA ASN A 81 8.69 -7.42 -3.12
C ASN A 81 10.06 -8.09 -3.13
N LYS A 82 10.13 -9.41 -3.32
CA LYS A 82 11.41 -10.15 -3.39
C LYS A 82 12.26 -9.71 -4.59
N VAL A 83 11.67 -9.52 -5.77
CA VAL A 83 12.40 -9.08 -6.97
C VAL A 83 12.92 -7.65 -6.81
N SER A 84 12.18 -6.77 -6.14
CA SER A 84 12.60 -5.38 -5.91
C SER A 84 13.88 -5.26 -5.06
N ALA A 85 14.23 -6.28 -4.28
CA ALA A 85 15.46 -6.32 -3.50
C ALA A 85 16.71 -6.65 -4.35
N ILE A 86 16.55 -7.30 -5.52
CA ILE A 86 17.67 -7.78 -6.37
C ILE A 86 18.64 -6.65 -6.76
N PRO A 87 18.20 -5.46 -7.24
CA PRO A 87 19.11 -4.39 -7.60
C PRO A 87 19.94 -3.88 -6.41
N SER A 88 19.35 -3.88 -5.21
CA SER A 88 20.06 -3.49 -3.98
C SER A 88 21.14 -4.51 -3.62
N LEU A 89 20.80 -5.80 -3.66
CA LEU A 89 21.74 -6.89 -3.41
C LEU A 89 22.89 -6.90 -4.44
N GLN A 90 22.60 -6.63 -5.72
CA GLN A 90 23.63 -6.49 -6.75
C GLN A 90 24.59 -5.33 -6.45
N LYS A 91 24.08 -4.17 -5.99
CA LYS A 91 24.93 -3.04 -5.59
C LYS A 91 25.83 -3.40 -4.40
N GLN A 92 25.28 -4.07 -3.39
CA GLN A 92 26.04 -4.53 -2.23
C GLN A 92 27.14 -5.51 -2.64
N LEU A 93 26.83 -6.51 -3.47
CA LEU A 93 27.80 -7.47 -3.98
C LEU A 93 28.92 -6.78 -4.78
N ASN A 94 28.58 -5.83 -5.63
CA ASN A 94 29.57 -5.05 -6.38
C ASN A 94 30.43 -4.16 -5.47
N SER A 95 29.88 -3.68 -4.35
CA SER A 95 30.66 -2.98 -3.33
C SER A 95 31.66 -3.91 -2.67
N ILE A 96 31.22 -5.09 -2.22
CA ILE A 96 32.08 -6.10 -1.59
C ILE A 96 33.19 -6.53 -2.54
N LYS A 97 32.86 -6.83 -3.81
CA LYS A 97 33.87 -7.17 -4.83
C LYS A 97 34.95 -6.09 -4.93
N ARG A 98 34.56 -4.82 -5.00
CA ARG A 98 35.52 -3.70 -5.08
C ARG A 98 36.43 -3.61 -3.86
N GLU A 99 35.89 -3.81 -2.66
CA GLU A 99 36.67 -3.78 -1.42
C GLU A 99 37.63 -4.99 -1.29
N VAL A 100 37.18 -6.18 -1.70
CA VAL A 100 38.03 -7.40 -1.75
C VAL A 100 39.18 -7.24 -2.76
N PHE A 101 38.92 -6.67 -3.93
CA PHE A 101 39.98 -6.39 -4.90
C PHE A 101 40.98 -5.35 -4.42
N ARG A 102 40.55 -4.33 -3.66
CA ARG A 102 41.44 -3.32 -3.07
C ARG A 102 42.37 -3.91 -2.01
N THR A 103 41.84 -4.76 -1.14
CA THR A 103 42.64 -5.41 -0.08
C THR A 103 43.67 -6.40 -0.65
N SER A 104 43.34 -7.06 -1.77
CA SER A 104 44.25 -8.00 -2.45
C SER A 104 45.42 -7.33 -3.20
N LEU A 105 45.38 -6.02 -3.44
CA LEU A 105 46.45 -5.26 -4.13
C LEU A 105 47.42 -4.58 -3.15
N ILE A 106 47.15 -4.66 -1.84
CA ILE A 106 47.94 -4.01 -0.77
C ILE A 106 48.69 -5.08 0.06
N SER A 107 48.49 -6.37 -0.23
CA SER A 107 49.25 -7.50 0.33
C SER A 107 50.31 -7.98 -0.65
#